data_AF-A0AAE8SDJ1-F1
#
_entry.id   AF-A0AAE8SDJ1-F1
#
_cell.length_a   1.000
_cell.length_b   1.000
_cell.length_c   1.000
_cell.angle_alpha   90.00
_cell.angle_beta   90.00
_cell.angle_gamma   90.00
#
_symmetry.space_group_name_H-M   'P 1'
#
loop_
_entity.id
_entity.type
_entity.pdbx_description
1 polymer ?
#
loop_
_entity_poly.entity_id
_entity_poly.type
_entity_poly.pdbx_seq_one_letter_code
_entity_poly.pdbx_strand_id
1 'polypeptide(L)'
;MKSPIPDYLNRVLENARPIETGKPASYIETLAKADTSKIAVALAMVDGQIYSTGDDDVEFSIQSISKAFVYALAIEDAGLDKVLEKIGVEPSGDAFNSLSLERGTNRPMNPMINAGAITAHSLIGGPDWTADQRTERILEALSKLAGRKLHVCEEVYHAELRGADRNMGIGYMLKAAGIITGDTQQIVQGYIRQCAINVNVRDLAMMAATLCNAGIHPETGERIIAQDSVRQILSVMATCGMYDAAGDWMSRIGIPAKSGVAGGIIGALPGQMGIAVLSPKLDSRGNSVRGVAICEQLSRDMGLHMMDVSQIAQATVRTSLATIVPGENDPHHKNCNKEVIIFSLRGVVRFAGSERLTRAITRELGDPNPEDPGSGSARNACAVVFSFRDVFSFNAVAQQIIQSDVTRLLMDGRPVVIIDPSGVLTINTDRAGNKLKIVETETAARDFIGGIGCQTITKSDEW
;
A
#
# COMPACT_ATOMS: atom_id res chain seq x y z
N MET A 1 20.85 11.40 19.30
CA MET A 1 19.69 12.27 19.01
C MET A 1 18.46 11.38 18.89
N LYS A 2 17.32 11.75 19.48
CA LYS A 2 16.04 11.01 19.30
C LYS A 2 15.31 11.54 18.06
N SER A 3 14.47 10.72 17.43
CA SER A 3 13.60 11.18 16.34
C SER A 3 12.67 12.31 16.84
N PRO A 4 12.45 13.38 16.05
CA PRO A 4 11.52 14.45 16.41
C PRO A 4 10.04 14.09 16.20
N ILE A 5 9.74 12.95 15.54
CA ILE A 5 8.38 12.57 15.17
C ILE A 5 7.47 12.38 16.41
N PRO A 6 7.88 11.68 17.48
CA PRO A 6 7.04 11.55 18.69
C PRO A 6 6.73 12.90 19.36
N ASP A 7 7.68 13.83 19.39
CA ASP A 7 7.46 15.18 19.95
C ASP A 7 6.44 15.97 19.12
N TYR A 8 6.51 15.82 17.79
CA TYR A 8 5.51 16.37 16.89
C TYR A 8 4.12 15.77 17.12
N LEU A 9 4.01 14.44 17.21
CA LEU A 9 2.74 13.75 17.47
C LEU A 9 2.13 14.18 18.81
N ASN A 10 2.96 14.41 19.84
CA ASN A 10 2.51 14.94 21.12
C ASN A 10 1.87 16.32 20.95
N ARG A 11 2.51 17.22 20.20
CA ARG A 11 1.94 18.54 19.90
C ARG A 11 0.61 18.44 19.16
N VAL A 12 0.48 17.51 18.22
CA VAL A 12 -0.78 17.27 17.49
C VAL A 12 -1.89 16.81 18.46
N LEU A 13 -1.58 15.91 19.41
CA LEU A 13 -2.55 15.51 20.43
C LEU A 13 -2.95 16.69 21.31
N GLU A 14 -2.00 17.47 21.82
CA GLU A 14 -2.28 18.64 22.67
C GLU A 14 -3.15 19.69 21.96
N ASN A 15 -2.95 19.90 20.66
CA ASN A 15 -3.80 20.78 19.87
C ASN A 15 -5.24 20.26 19.73
N ALA A 16 -5.43 18.94 19.70
CA ALA A 16 -6.74 18.31 19.55
C ALA A 16 -7.50 18.14 20.89
N ARG A 17 -6.79 18.10 22.03
CA ARG A 17 -7.39 17.91 23.38
C ARG A 17 -8.51 18.90 23.70
N PRO A 18 -8.40 20.22 23.43
CA PRO A 18 -9.46 21.19 23.75
C PRO A 18 -10.77 20.99 22.98
N ILE A 19 -10.79 20.16 21.94
CA ILE A 19 -11.99 19.89 21.15
C ILE A 19 -12.91 18.93 21.93
N GLU A 20 -13.91 19.49 22.61
CA GLU A 20 -14.82 18.74 23.49
C GLU A 20 -16.18 18.39 22.85
N THR A 21 -16.42 18.81 21.61
CA THR A 21 -17.65 18.55 20.86
C THR A 21 -17.84 17.05 20.53
N GLY A 22 -19.08 16.68 20.17
CA GLY A 22 -19.41 15.29 19.85
C GLY A 22 -19.78 14.46 21.07
N LYS A 23 -20.15 13.20 20.84
CA LYS A 23 -20.56 12.25 21.89
C LYS A 23 -20.13 10.82 21.52
N PRO A 24 -19.88 9.93 22.49
CA PRO A 24 -19.68 8.51 22.21
C PRO A 24 -20.90 7.88 21.52
N ALA A 25 -20.70 6.75 20.87
CA ALA A 25 -21.79 5.96 20.30
C ALA A 25 -22.75 5.50 21.40
N SER A 26 -24.03 5.90 21.31
CA SER A 26 -25.02 5.64 22.35
C SER A 26 -25.81 4.33 22.19
N TYR A 27 -25.77 3.73 21.00
CA TYR A 27 -26.57 2.53 20.68
C TYR A 27 -25.91 1.22 21.11
N ILE A 28 -24.64 1.24 21.52
CA ILE A 28 -23.94 0.12 22.15
C ILE A 28 -23.57 0.55 23.56
N GLU A 29 -24.12 -0.14 24.56
CA GLU A 29 -24.01 0.25 25.96
C GLU A 29 -22.55 0.40 26.42
N THR A 30 -21.67 -0.54 26.05
CA THR A 30 -20.24 -0.50 26.39
C THR A 30 -19.53 0.71 25.77
N LEU A 31 -19.88 1.10 24.54
CA LEU A 31 -19.30 2.28 23.90
C LEU A 31 -19.86 3.60 24.44
N ALA A 32 -21.13 3.61 24.87
CA ALA A 32 -21.76 4.78 25.48
C ALA A 32 -21.08 5.18 26.80
N LYS A 33 -20.46 4.22 27.48
CA LYS A 33 -19.71 4.36 28.74
C LYS A 33 -18.20 4.53 28.54
N ALA A 34 -17.72 4.64 27.30
CA ALA A 34 -16.29 4.77 27.01
C ALA A 34 -15.68 6.03 27.66
N ASP A 35 -14.44 5.91 28.13
CA ASP A 35 -13.68 7.04 28.68
C ASP A 35 -13.33 8.05 27.58
N THR A 36 -14.06 9.16 27.54
CA THR A 36 -13.91 10.19 26.50
C THR A 36 -12.66 11.05 26.64
N SER A 37 -11.88 10.88 27.70
CA SER A 37 -10.58 11.55 27.87
C SER A 37 -9.48 10.92 27.00
N LYS A 38 -9.68 9.67 26.57
CA LYS A 38 -8.72 8.89 25.78
C LYS A 38 -8.44 9.51 24.42
N ILE A 39 -7.15 9.65 24.12
CA ILE A 39 -6.67 10.14 22.83
C ILE A 39 -5.30 9.54 22.50
N ALA A 40 -5.15 8.99 21.31
CA ALA A 40 -3.90 8.39 20.87
C ALA A 40 -3.71 8.50 19.37
N VAL A 41 -2.45 8.52 18.92
CA VAL A 41 -2.08 8.49 17.51
C VAL A 41 -0.88 7.57 17.30
N ALA A 42 -0.89 6.82 16.21
CA ALA A 42 0.24 6.01 15.77
C ALA A 42 0.47 6.16 14.25
N LEU A 43 1.74 6.21 13.87
CA LEU A 43 2.24 6.14 12.50
C LEU A 43 3.08 4.89 12.36
N ALA A 44 2.81 4.06 11.35
CA ALA A 44 3.62 2.90 11.02
C ALA A 44 4.16 3.05 9.60
N MET A 45 5.47 3.09 9.47
CA MET A 45 6.18 3.23 8.21
C MET A 45 6.17 1.90 7.44
N VAL A 46 6.31 1.96 6.11
CA VAL A 46 6.39 0.75 5.26
C VAL A 46 7.63 -0.11 5.50
N ASP A 47 8.62 0.40 6.24
CA ASP A 47 9.82 -0.33 6.69
C ASP A 47 9.67 -0.97 8.09
N GLY A 48 8.49 -0.85 8.71
CA GLY A 48 8.18 -1.43 10.02
C GLY A 48 8.40 -0.49 11.20
N GLN A 49 8.99 0.68 11.00
CA GLN A 49 9.15 1.62 12.11
C GLN A 49 7.80 2.18 12.58
N ILE A 50 7.52 2.10 13.89
CA ILE A 50 6.32 2.69 14.50
C ILE A 50 6.71 3.92 15.34
N TYR A 51 5.90 4.98 15.22
CA TYR A 51 5.89 6.13 16.13
C TYR A 51 4.49 6.30 16.69
N SER A 52 4.34 6.37 18.01
CA SER A 52 3.03 6.55 18.64
C SER A 52 3.14 7.36 19.92
N THR A 53 2.02 7.96 20.31
CA THR A 53 1.89 8.70 21.57
C THR A 53 0.43 8.81 22.03
N GLY A 54 0.23 9.24 23.27
CA GLY A 54 -1.05 9.28 23.96
C GLY A 54 -1.38 7.94 24.61
N ASP A 55 -2.66 7.61 24.67
CA ASP A 55 -3.19 6.34 25.19
C ASP A 55 -3.02 5.19 24.18
N ASP A 56 -1.79 4.96 23.71
CA ASP A 56 -1.53 4.14 22.51
C ASP A 56 -1.60 2.61 22.71
N ASP A 57 -1.76 2.18 23.95
CA ASP A 57 -1.95 0.79 24.39
C ASP A 57 -3.41 0.45 24.71
N VAL A 58 -4.30 1.45 24.78
CA VAL A 58 -5.72 1.25 25.07
C VAL A 58 -6.37 0.47 23.94
N GLU A 59 -6.90 -0.70 24.29
CA GLU A 59 -7.67 -1.52 23.38
C GLU A 59 -9.13 -1.04 23.26
N PHE A 60 -9.65 -1.13 22.05
CA PHE A 60 -11.05 -0.85 21.71
C PHE A 60 -11.51 -1.75 20.57
N SER A 61 -12.83 -1.96 20.47
CA SER A 61 -13.38 -2.74 19.36
C SER A 61 -13.14 -2.06 18.01
N ILE A 62 -12.63 -2.80 17.03
CA ILE A 62 -12.25 -2.32 15.70
C ILE A 62 -13.45 -1.76 14.90
N GLN A 63 -14.65 -2.27 15.16
CA GLN A 63 -15.89 -1.80 14.55
C GLN A 63 -15.80 -1.77 13.01
N SER A 64 -16.37 -0.75 12.37
CA SER A 64 -16.41 -0.60 10.91
C SER A 64 -15.03 -0.49 10.24
N ILE A 65 -13.94 -0.34 10.98
CA ILE A 65 -12.57 -0.39 10.42
C ILE A 65 -12.30 -1.79 9.85
N SER A 66 -12.84 -2.84 10.47
CA SER A 66 -12.71 -4.24 10.03
C SER A 66 -13.21 -4.47 8.59
N LYS A 67 -14.16 -3.66 8.11
CA LYS A 67 -14.79 -3.82 6.79
C LYS A 67 -13.76 -3.80 5.66
N ALA A 68 -12.76 -2.92 5.75
CA ALA A 68 -11.72 -2.82 4.73
C ALA A 68 -10.90 -4.12 4.62
N PHE A 69 -10.55 -4.71 5.76
CA PHE A 69 -9.75 -5.92 5.83
C PHE A 69 -10.56 -7.17 5.50
N VAL A 70 -11.81 -7.28 5.95
CA VAL A 70 -12.65 -8.43 5.60
C VAL A 70 -13.10 -8.39 4.14
N TYR A 71 -13.26 -7.20 3.54
CA TYR A 71 -13.39 -7.08 2.10
C TYR A 71 -12.16 -7.60 1.34
N ALA A 72 -10.95 -7.34 1.86
CA ALA A 72 -9.72 -7.95 1.34
C ALA A 72 -9.82 -9.48 1.34
N LEU A 73 -10.17 -10.05 2.49
CA LEU A 73 -10.27 -11.51 2.65
C LEU A 73 -11.33 -12.12 1.74
N ALA A 74 -12.46 -11.43 1.53
CA ALA A 74 -13.47 -11.88 0.59
C ALA A 74 -12.93 -11.93 -0.86
N ILE A 75 -12.09 -10.96 -1.25
CA ILE A 75 -11.43 -10.98 -2.56
C ILE A 75 -10.42 -12.14 -2.65
N GLU A 76 -9.64 -12.39 -1.60
CA GLU A 76 -8.67 -13.50 -1.58
C GLU A 76 -9.36 -14.87 -1.64
N ASP A 77 -10.46 -15.06 -0.91
CA ASP A 77 -11.14 -16.35 -0.81
C ASP A 77 -12.07 -16.62 -2.01
N ALA A 78 -12.79 -15.60 -2.51
CA ALA A 78 -13.79 -15.77 -3.57
C ALA A 78 -13.33 -15.30 -4.96
N GLY A 79 -12.31 -14.44 -5.04
CA GLY A 79 -11.87 -13.75 -6.25
C GLY A 79 -12.63 -12.44 -6.50
N LEU A 80 -11.94 -11.45 -7.07
CA LEU A 80 -12.48 -10.09 -7.26
C LEU A 80 -13.78 -10.07 -8.09
N ASP A 81 -13.83 -10.82 -9.19
CA ASP A 81 -15.00 -10.82 -10.09
C ASP A 81 -16.28 -11.26 -9.36
N LYS A 82 -16.21 -12.37 -8.59
CA LYS A 82 -17.35 -12.86 -7.80
C LYS A 82 -17.75 -11.90 -6.68
N VAL A 83 -16.78 -11.22 -6.09
CA VAL A 83 -17.07 -10.19 -5.08
C VAL A 83 -17.81 -9.02 -5.74
N LEU A 84 -17.37 -8.58 -6.92
CA LEU A 84 -18.00 -7.46 -7.64
C LEU A 84 -19.39 -7.80 -8.19
N GLU A 85 -19.69 -9.07 -8.49
CA GLU A 85 -21.06 -9.51 -8.77
C GLU A 85 -22.02 -9.24 -7.61
N LYS A 86 -21.52 -9.27 -6.38
CA LYS A 86 -22.32 -9.18 -5.14
C LYS A 86 -22.17 -7.89 -4.36
N ILE A 87 -21.15 -7.07 -4.64
CA ILE A 87 -20.85 -5.83 -3.94
C ILE A 87 -20.38 -4.80 -4.96
N GLY A 88 -21.00 -3.62 -4.97
CA GLY A 88 -20.55 -2.49 -5.79
C GLY A 88 -19.29 -1.81 -5.25
N VAL A 89 -18.93 -0.69 -5.87
CA VAL A 89 -17.77 0.14 -5.48
C VAL A 89 -18.11 1.62 -5.37
N GLU A 90 -19.36 1.98 -5.58
CA GLU A 90 -19.81 3.37 -5.67
C GLU A 90 -20.18 3.93 -4.29
N PRO A 91 -19.91 5.22 -4.03
CA PRO A 91 -20.39 5.86 -2.82
C PRO A 91 -21.92 5.84 -2.81
N SER A 92 -22.52 5.52 -1.65
CA SER A 92 -23.97 5.38 -1.56
C SER A 92 -24.72 6.72 -1.51
N GLY A 93 -24.04 7.85 -1.22
CA GLY A 93 -24.65 9.18 -1.03
C GLY A 93 -25.61 9.29 0.17
N ASP A 94 -26.10 8.15 0.65
CA ASP A 94 -26.95 8.00 1.82
C ASP A 94 -26.11 7.74 3.08
N ALA A 95 -26.62 8.22 4.22
CA ALA A 95 -26.06 7.95 5.55
C ALA A 95 -25.71 6.46 5.71
N PHE A 96 -24.67 6.14 6.48
CA PHE A 96 -24.21 4.75 6.70
C PHE A 96 -25.33 3.77 7.16
N ASN A 97 -26.45 4.34 7.65
CA ASN A 97 -27.63 3.67 8.15
C ASN A 97 -28.78 3.47 7.13
N SER A 98 -28.60 3.83 5.87
CA SER A 98 -29.57 3.60 4.81
C SER A 98 -29.51 2.16 4.25
N LEU A 99 -30.58 1.77 3.57
CA LEU A 99 -30.69 0.50 2.84
C LEU A 99 -30.22 0.72 1.39
N SER A 100 -28.98 1.17 1.19
CA SER A 100 -28.47 1.47 -0.16
C SER A 100 -28.16 0.21 -0.94
N LEU A 101 -29.13 -0.25 -1.72
CA LEU A 101 -28.97 -1.27 -2.76
C LEU A 101 -28.97 -0.59 -4.14
N GLU A 102 -28.08 -1.02 -5.02
CA GLU A 102 -28.02 -0.54 -6.40
C GLU A 102 -29.29 -0.96 -7.16
N ARG A 103 -29.87 -0.01 -7.91
CA ARG A 103 -31.09 -0.27 -8.69
C ARG A 103 -30.82 -1.32 -9.77
N GLY A 104 -31.66 -2.35 -9.83
CA GLY A 104 -31.61 -3.40 -10.86
C GLY A 104 -30.80 -4.62 -10.45
N THR A 105 -29.60 -4.43 -9.87
CA THR A 105 -28.74 -5.53 -9.39
C THR A 105 -29.05 -5.93 -7.95
N ASN A 106 -29.63 -5.02 -7.15
CA ASN A 106 -29.87 -5.16 -5.71
C ASN A 106 -28.62 -5.47 -4.87
N ARG A 107 -27.42 -5.33 -5.44
CA ARG A 107 -26.18 -5.48 -4.67
C ARG A 107 -25.96 -4.24 -3.80
N PRO A 108 -25.30 -4.37 -2.63
CA PRO A 108 -24.90 -3.21 -1.83
C PRO A 108 -24.00 -2.28 -2.63
N MET A 109 -24.13 -0.97 -2.42
CA MET A 109 -23.38 0.04 -3.18
C MET A 109 -21.85 -0.09 -3.07
N ASN A 110 -21.33 -0.44 -1.89
CA ASN A 110 -19.90 -0.60 -1.61
C ASN A 110 -19.64 -1.45 -0.35
N PRO A 111 -18.41 -1.95 -0.13
CA PRO A 111 -18.09 -2.75 1.06
C PRO A 111 -17.98 -1.96 2.38
N MET A 112 -17.99 -0.61 2.34
CA MET A 112 -17.79 0.22 3.53
C MET A 112 -19.09 0.50 4.29
N ILE A 113 -20.24 0.26 3.67
CA ILE A 113 -21.56 0.24 4.33
C ILE A 113 -21.87 -1.13 4.94
N ASN A 114 -22.82 -1.19 5.89
CA ASN A 114 -23.14 -2.44 6.59
C ASN A 114 -23.63 -3.55 5.65
N ALA A 115 -24.44 -3.22 4.65
CA ALA A 115 -24.94 -4.21 3.68
C ALA A 115 -23.79 -4.86 2.89
N GLY A 116 -22.82 -4.06 2.45
CA GLY A 116 -21.62 -4.56 1.78
C GLY A 116 -20.74 -5.38 2.70
N ALA A 117 -20.56 -4.94 3.95
CA ALA A 117 -19.76 -5.66 4.93
C ALA A 117 -20.36 -7.02 5.34
N ILE A 118 -21.67 -7.09 5.55
CA ILE A 118 -22.39 -8.35 5.81
C ILE A 118 -22.25 -9.29 4.60
N THR A 119 -22.35 -8.74 3.38
CA THR A 119 -22.14 -9.52 2.15
C THR A 119 -20.69 -10.01 2.07
N ALA A 120 -19.70 -9.17 2.31
CA ALA A 120 -18.28 -9.56 2.31
C ALA A 120 -18.01 -10.66 3.35
N HIS A 121 -18.58 -10.55 4.55
CA HIS A 121 -18.48 -11.58 5.58
C HIS A 121 -19.05 -12.93 5.10
N SER A 122 -20.17 -12.91 4.38
CA SER A 122 -20.78 -14.14 3.82
C SER A 122 -19.94 -14.82 2.74
N LEU A 123 -18.98 -14.11 2.15
CA LEU A 123 -18.08 -14.61 1.11
C LEU A 123 -16.76 -15.17 1.65
N ILE A 124 -16.55 -15.12 2.96
CA ILE A 124 -15.36 -15.69 3.60
C ILE A 124 -15.47 -17.21 3.65
N GLY A 125 -14.39 -17.89 3.25
CA GLY A 125 -14.29 -19.33 3.20
C GLY A 125 -15.22 -19.99 2.17
N GLY A 126 -15.49 -21.29 2.37
CA GLY A 126 -16.38 -22.05 1.50
C GLY A 126 -17.87 -21.88 1.85
N PRO A 127 -18.78 -22.32 0.96
CA PRO A 127 -20.24 -22.28 1.21
C PRO A 127 -20.64 -23.08 2.46
N ASP A 128 -19.96 -24.20 2.71
CA ASP A 128 -20.25 -25.12 3.83
C ASP A 128 -19.55 -24.77 5.14
N TRP A 129 -18.80 -23.66 5.19
CA TRP A 129 -18.09 -23.26 6.40
C TRP A 129 -19.05 -22.85 7.51
N THR A 130 -18.72 -23.24 8.74
CA THR A 130 -19.45 -22.81 9.93
C THR A 130 -19.15 -21.35 10.28
N ALA A 131 -20.00 -20.74 11.13
CA ALA A 131 -19.76 -19.40 11.64
C ALA A 131 -18.43 -19.29 12.40
N ASP A 132 -18.04 -20.34 13.14
CA ASP A 132 -16.80 -20.38 13.89
C ASP A 132 -15.57 -20.43 12.97
N GLN A 133 -15.61 -21.25 11.91
CA GLN A 133 -14.52 -21.33 10.92
C GLN A 133 -14.30 -19.98 10.22
N ARG A 134 -15.39 -19.27 9.85
CA ARG A 134 -15.28 -17.92 9.27
C ARG A 134 -14.71 -16.92 10.27
N THR A 135 -15.15 -16.99 11.53
CA THR A 135 -14.65 -16.12 12.61
C THR A 135 -13.16 -16.34 12.84
N GLU A 136 -12.72 -17.60 12.93
CA GLU A 136 -11.32 -17.97 13.14
C GLU A 136 -10.44 -17.47 12.00
N ARG A 137 -10.83 -17.70 10.74
CA ARG A 137 -10.14 -17.19 9.55
C ARG A 137 -9.96 -15.68 9.55
N ILE A 138 -11.00 -14.93 9.94
CA ILE A 138 -10.93 -13.46 10.07
C ILE A 138 -9.98 -13.08 11.19
N LEU A 139 -10.12 -13.69 12.38
CA LEU A 139 -9.31 -13.37 13.54
C LEU A 139 -7.82 -13.66 13.30
N GLU A 140 -7.49 -14.78 12.65
CA GLU A 140 -6.14 -15.14 12.24
C GLU A 140 -5.56 -14.11 11.27
N ALA A 141 -6.32 -13.74 10.22
CA ALA A 141 -5.85 -12.77 9.24
C ALA A 141 -5.64 -11.38 9.83
N LEU A 142 -6.56 -10.89 10.66
CA LEU A 142 -6.39 -9.60 11.34
C LEU A 142 -5.24 -9.65 12.34
N SER A 143 -5.03 -10.79 13.01
CA SER A 143 -3.87 -11.00 13.89
C SER A 143 -2.55 -10.94 13.14
N LYS A 144 -2.48 -11.56 11.95
CA LYS A 144 -1.30 -11.45 11.07
C LYS A 144 -1.04 -9.99 10.67
N LEU A 145 -2.08 -9.25 10.28
CA LEU A 145 -1.96 -7.85 9.90
C LEU A 145 -1.52 -6.94 11.06
N ALA A 146 -1.92 -7.27 12.29
CA ALA A 146 -1.54 -6.54 13.50
C ALA A 146 -0.17 -6.96 14.07
N GLY A 147 0.42 -8.06 13.60
CA GLY A 147 1.65 -8.62 14.14
C GLY A 147 1.51 -9.30 15.50
N ARG A 148 0.27 -9.47 16.01
CA ARG A 148 -0.01 -10.14 17.29
C ARG A 148 -1.36 -10.84 17.28
N LYS A 149 -1.56 -11.79 18.20
CA LYS A 149 -2.86 -12.45 18.39
C LYS A 149 -3.89 -11.47 18.93
N LEU A 150 -4.94 -11.21 18.14
CA LEU A 150 -6.11 -10.44 18.55
C LEU A 150 -7.18 -11.35 19.17
N HIS A 151 -8.17 -10.74 19.82
CA HIS A 151 -9.28 -11.45 20.44
C HIS A 151 -10.59 -10.66 20.28
N VAL A 152 -11.71 -11.38 20.40
CA VAL A 152 -13.05 -10.78 20.38
C VAL A 152 -13.37 -10.26 21.78
N CYS A 153 -13.88 -9.03 21.87
CA CYS A 153 -14.49 -8.52 23.09
C CYS A 153 -15.93 -9.04 23.20
N GLU A 154 -16.13 -10.11 23.97
CA GLU A 154 -17.44 -10.74 24.14
C GLU A 154 -18.48 -9.79 24.77
N GLU A 155 -18.04 -8.84 25.61
CA GLU A 155 -18.91 -7.81 26.18
C GLU A 155 -19.51 -6.92 25.07
N VAL A 156 -18.67 -6.38 24.17
CA VAL A 156 -19.10 -5.56 23.04
C VAL A 156 -19.95 -6.37 22.08
N TYR A 157 -19.53 -7.61 21.77
CA TYR A 157 -20.30 -8.52 20.91
C TYR A 157 -21.73 -8.72 21.42
N HIS A 158 -21.89 -9.08 22.70
CA HIS A 158 -23.21 -9.27 23.29
C HIS A 158 -24.00 -7.97 23.42
N ALA A 159 -23.35 -6.84 23.69
CA ALA A 159 -24.01 -5.53 23.74
C ALA A 159 -24.56 -5.13 22.37
N GLU A 160 -23.79 -5.32 21.30
CA GLU A 160 -24.22 -5.00 19.93
C GLU A 160 -25.27 -5.99 19.42
N LEU A 161 -25.17 -7.27 19.79
CA LEU A 161 -26.15 -8.30 19.42
C LEU A 161 -27.56 -8.00 19.98
N ARG A 162 -27.67 -7.42 21.18
CA ARG A 162 -28.97 -7.00 21.76
C ARG A 162 -29.68 -5.92 20.93
N GLY A 163 -28.94 -5.10 20.20
CA GLY A 163 -29.47 -4.02 19.34
C GLY A 163 -29.39 -4.32 17.85
N ALA A 164 -29.21 -5.59 17.46
CA ALA A 164 -28.85 -5.98 16.09
C ALA A 164 -29.99 -5.96 15.07
N ASP A 165 -31.22 -5.58 15.46
CA ASP A 165 -32.43 -5.66 14.61
C ASP A 165 -32.23 -5.04 13.22
N ARG A 166 -31.53 -3.90 13.15
CA ARG A 166 -31.24 -3.24 11.88
C ARG A 166 -30.32 -4.10 10.99
N ASN A 167 -29.23 -4.63 11.53
CA ASN A 167 -28.32 -5.48 10.76
C ASN A 167 -29.01 -6.81 10.37
N MET A 168 -29.90 -7.33 11.22
CA MET A 168 -30.75 -8.48 10.90
C MET A 168 -31.68 -8.18 9.72
N GLY A 169 -32.35 -7.03 9.74
CA GLY A 169 -33.19 -6.56 8.63
C GLY A 169 -32.42 -6.45 7.32
N ILE A 170 -31.22 -5.85 7.35
CA ILE A 170 -30.31 -5.80 6.19
C ILE A 170 -29.98 -7.22 5.69
N GLY A 171 -29.62 -8.13 6.60
CA GLY A 171 -29.30 -9.51 6.25
C GLY A 171 -30.46 -10.21 5.55
N TYR A 172 -31.69 -10.09 6.06
CA TYR A 172 -32.85 -10.71 5.42
C TYR A 172 -33.19 -10.08 4.07
N MET A 173 -32.99 -8.76 3.92
CA MET A 173 -33.14 -8.10 2.62
C MET A 173 -32.12 -8.61 1.60
N LEU A 174 -30.85 -8.75 1.99
CA LEU A 174 -29.81 -9.30 1.13
C LEU A 174 -30.11 -10.76 0.73
N LYS A 175 -30.69 -11.55 1.64
CA LYS A 175 -31.13 -12.92 1.34
C LYS A 175 -32.31 -12.94 0.38
N ALA A 176 -33.30 -12.08 0.58
CA ALA A 176 -34.44 -11.93 -0.33
C ALA A 176 -34.02 -11.49 -1.74
N ALA A 177 -32.96 -10.67 -1.83
CA ALA A 177 -32.34 -10.25 -3.09
C ALA A 177 -31.41 -11.31 -3.72
N GLY A 178 -31.18 -12.45 -3.06
CA GLY A 178 -30.29 -13.50 -3.54
C GLY A 178 -28.79 -13.18 -3.44
N ILE A 179 -28.42 -12.10 -2.77
CA ILE A 179 -27.02 -11.66 -2.63
C ILE A 179 -26.26 -12.56 -1.65
N ILE A 180 -26.86 -12.84 -0.49
CA ILE A 180 -26.32 -13.78 0.49
C ILE A 180 -27.09 -15.10 0.48
N THR A 181 -26.36 -16.19 0.67
CA THR A 181 -26.88 -17.56 0.76
C THR A 181 -26.51 -18.15 2.11
N GLY A 182 -27.38 -18.97 2.71
CA GLY A 182 -27.14 -19.59 4.02
C GLY A 182 -28.02 -19.03 5.15
N ASP A 183 -27.59 -19.25 6.39
CA ASP A 183 -28.26 -18.74 7.58
C ASP A 183 -27.92 -17.26 7.82
N THR A 184 -28.90 -16.40 7.56
CA THR A 184 -28.78 -14.95 7.73
C THR A 184 -28.39 -14.55 9.15
N GLN A 185 -28.93 -15.22 10.17
CA GLN A 185 -28.64 -14.86 11.56
C GLN A 185 -27.18 -15.15 11.89
N GLN A 186 -26.66 -16.29 11.47
CA GLN A 186 -25.25 -16.64 11.66
C GLN A 186 -24.31 -15.69 10.94
N ILE A 187 -24.64 -15.29 9.70
CA ILE A 187 -23.83 -14.31 8.95
C ILE A 187 -23.80 -12.95 9.65
N VAL A 188 -24.96 -12.46 10.10
CA VAL A 188 -25.04 -11.17 10.80
C VAL A 188 -24.34 -11.24 12.16
N GLN A 189 -24.50 -12.33 12.90
CA GLN A 189 -23.77 -12.55 14.16
C GLN A 189 -22.25 -12.58 13.93
N GLY A 190 -21.77 -13.26 12.89
CA GLY A 190 -20.36 -13.28 12.51
C GLY A 190 -19.83 -11.88 12.16
N TYR A 191 -20.60 -11.07 11.44
CA TYR A 191 -20.25 -9.67 11.17
C TYR A 191 -20.15 -8.84 12.46
N ILE A 192 -21.09 -8.99 13.40
CA ILE A 192 -21.03 -8.28 14.69
C ILE A 192 -19.81 -8.74 15.50
N ARG A 193 -19.49 -10.04 15.46
CA ARG A 193 -18.32 -10.60 16.13
C ARG A 193 -17.01 -10.06 15.56
N GLN A 194 -16.93 -9.90 14.24
CA GLN A 194 -15.84 -9.20 13.56
C GLN A 194 -15.71 -7.75 14.03
N CYS A 195 -16.81 -7.01 14.20
CA CYS A 195 -16.77 -5.63 14.72
C CYS A 195 -16.28 -5.53 16.16
N ALA A 196 -16.45 -6.60 16.94
CA ALA A 196 -16.05 -6.67 18.35
C ALA A 196 -14.58 -7.10 18.57
N ILE A 197 -13.77 -7.29 17.53
CA ILE A 197 -12.33 -7.62 17.69
C ILE A 197 -11.59 -6.44 18.32
N ASN A 198 -10.85 -6.69 19.39
CA ASN A 198 -10.07 -5.66 20.09
C ASN A 198 -8.75 -5.36 19.38
N VAL A 199 -8.44 -4.08 19.26
CA VAL A 199 -7.21 -3.51 18.70
C VAL A 199 -6.82 -2.27 19.48
N ASN A 200 -5.55 -1.87 19.43
CA ASN A 200 -5.09 -0.53 19.80
C ASN A 200 -4.63 0.25 18.56
N VAL A 201 -4.21 1.50 18.73
CA VAL A 201 -3.76 2.33 17.59
C VAL A 201 -2.48 1.80 16.94
N ARG A 202 -1.60 1.12 17.67
CA ARG A 202 -0.38 0.53 17.10
C ARG A 202 -0.72 -0.60 16.14
N ASP A 203 -1.65 -1.48 16.52
CA ASP A 203 -2.15 -2.56 15.66
C ASP A 203 -2.73 -1.97 14.37
N LEU A 204 -3.64 -1.02 14.52
CA LEU A 204 -4.32 -0.40 13.39
C LEU A 204 -3.35 0.32 12.44
N ALA A 205 -2.32 0.97 12.98
CA ALA A 205 -1.29 1.61 12.17
C ALA A 205 -0.50 0.56 11.38
N MET A 206 -0.09 -0.54 11.99
CA MET A 206 0.62 -1.64 11.30
C MET A 206 -0.25 -2.34 10.24
N MET A 207 -1.53 -2.57 10.56
CA MET A 207 -2.52 -3.12 9.61
C MET A 207 -2.67 -2.17 8.40
N ALA A 208 -2.75 -0.86 8.63
CA ALA A 208 -2.80 0.14 7.56
C ALA A 208 -1.48 0.22 6.77
N ALA A 209 -0.32 0.12 7.44
CA ALA A 209 0.98 0.12 6.79
C ALA A 209 1.17 -1.10 5.88
N THR A 210 0.56 -2.25 6.23
CA THR A 210 0.51 -3.42 5.33
C THR A 210 -0.24 -3.11 4.03
N LEU A 211 -1.35 -2.36 4.09
CA LEU A 211 -2.02 -1.86 2.88
C LEU A 211 -1.12 -0.87 2.11
N CYS A 212 -0.41 0.01 2.81
CA CYS A 212 0.50 0.97 2.18
C CYS A 212 1.69 0.28 1.50
N ASN A 213 2.10 -0.89 2.00
CA ASN A 213 3.20 -1.69 1.50
C ASN A 213 2.75 -2.80 0.55
N ALA A 214 1.72 -2.53 -0.28
CA ALA A 214 1.21 -3.45 -1.29
C ALA A 214 0.84 -4.85 -0.76
N GLY A 215 0.35 -4.91 0.49
CA GLY A 215 -0.13 -6.12 1.15
C GLY A 215 0.97 -6.95 1.81
N ILE A 216 2.19 -6.42 1.89
CA ILE A 216 3.33 -7.03 2.57
C ILE A 216 3.43 -6.45 3.98
N HIS A 217 3.41 -7.30 5.00
CA HIS A 217 3.56 -6.85 6.38
C HIS A 217 4.95 -6.21 6.57
N PRO A 218 5.05 -4.95 7.02
CA PRO A 218 6.32 -4.22 7.09
C PRO A 218 7.41 -4.92 7.93
N GLU A 219 7.05 -5.52 9.06
CA GLU A 219 8.04 -6.19 9.93
C GLU A 219 8.40 -7.62 9.50
N THR A 220 7.43 -8.43 9.05
CA THR A 220 7.67 -9.86 8.78
C THR A 220 8.03 -10.14 7.32
N GLY A 221 7.75 -9.21 6.40
CA GLY A 221 7.91 -9.41 4.96
C GLY A 221 6.90 -10.39 4.35
N GLU A 222 5.94 -10.92 5.13
CA GLU A 222 4.89 -11.82 4.62
C GLU A 222 3.91 -11.03 3.74
N ARG A 223 3.62 -11.54 2.54
CA ARG A 223 2.49 -11.04 1.74
C ARG A 223 1.20 -11.61 2.32
N ILE A 224 0.44 -10.78 3.02
CA ILE A 224 -0.84 -11.15 3.63
C ILE A 224 -2.01 -10.88 2.67
N ILE A 225 -1.91 -9.84 1.84
CA ILE A 225 -2.96 -9.45 0.88
C ILE A 225 -2.33 -9.33 -0.51
N ALA A 226 -3.02 -9.79 -1.55
CA ALA A 226 -2.54 -9.59 -2.91
C ALA A 226 -2.52 -8.10 -3.29
N GLN A 227 -1.53 -7.70 -4.09
CA GLN A 227 -1.34 -6.29 -4.46
C GLN A 227 -2.56 -5.70 -5.21
N ASP A 228 -3.21 -6.48 -6.06
CA ASP A 228 -4.40 -6.03 -6.79
C ASP A 228 -5.59 -5.83 -5.83
N SER A 229 -5.76 -6.70 -4.84
CA SER A 229 -6.75 -6.55 -3.77
C SER A 229 -6.49 -5.29 -2.95
N VAL A 230 -5.23 -5.01 -2.60
CA VAL A 230 -4.82 -3.77 -1.91
C VAL A 230 -5.22 -2.52 -2.70
N ARG A 231 -4.95 -2.49 -4.02
CA ARG A 231 -5.40 -1.39 -4.88
C ARG A 231 -6.91 -1.21 -4.81
N GLN A 232 -7.67 -2.30 -4.87
CA GLN A 232 -9.13 -2.25 -4.78
C GLN A 232 -9.59 -1.69 -3.43
N ILE A 233 -9.03 -2.16 -2.32
CA ILE A 233 -9.37 -1.72 -0.95
C ILE A 233 -9.08 -0.23 -0.76
N LEU A 234 -7.89 0.22 -1.15
CA LEU A 234 -7.50 1.63 -1.05
C LEU A 234 -8.43 2.53 -1.87
N SER A 235 -8.89 2.06 -3.04
CA SER A 235 -9.83 2.79 -3.90
C SER A 235 -11.19 2.97 -3.23
N VAL A 236 -11.75 1.91 -2.64
CA VAL A 236 -13.04 2.01 -1.91
C VAL A 236 -12.90 2.71 -0.56
N MET A 237 -11.74 2.65 0.11
CA MET A 237 -11.47 3.46 1.31
C MET A 237 -11.43 4.95 0.98
N ALA A 238 -10.79 5.33 -0.13
CA ALA A 238 -10.72 6.72 -0.57
C ALA A 238 -12.09 7.32 -0.91
N THR A 239 -12.96 6.53 -1.55
CA THR A 239 -14.25 7.00 -2.08
C THR A 239 -15.43 6.80 -1.12
N CYS A 240 -15.37 5.79 -0.26
CA CYS A 240 -16.51 5.36 0.57
C CYS A 240 -16.20 5.28 2.07
N GLY A 241 -14.93 5.32 2.48
CA GLY A 241 -14.51 4.95 3.83
C GLY A 241 -14.91 5.92 4.95
N MET A 242 -15.12 7.19 4.60
CA MET A 242 -15.56 8.25 5.52
C MET A 242 -17.04 8.62 5.35
N TYR A 243 -17.82 7.72 4.74
CA TYR A 243 -19.27 7.87 4.53
C TYR A 243 -19.61 9.18 3.80
N ASP A 244 -20.61 9.92 4.28
CA ASP A 244 -21.04 11.22 3.73
C ASP A 244 -19.95 12.29 3.78
N ALA A 245 -18.84 12.05 4.49
CA ALA A 245 -17.69 12.94 4.54
C ALA A 245 -16.58 12.57 3.55
N ALA A 246 -16.74 11.55 2.70
CA ALA A 246 -15.65 11.05 1.86
C ALA A 246 -15.07 12.11 0.90
N GLY A 247 -15.91 12.90 0.23
CA GLY A 247 -15.44 13.98 -0.66
C GLY A 247 -14.70 15.09 0.11
N ASP A 248 -15.30 15.55 1.20
CA ASP A 248 -14.74 16.49 2.17
C ASP A 248 -13.38 16.04 2.71
N TRP A 249 -13.27 14.75 3.04
CA TRP A 249 -12.07 14.11 3.55
C TRP A 249 -10.99 14.04 2.47
N MET A 250 -11.34 13.57 1.28
CA MET A 250 -10.39 13.45 0.18
C MET A 250 -9.82 14.80 -0.25
N SER A 251 -10.60 15.88 -0.16
CA SER A 251 -10.15 17.23 -0.50
C SER A 251 -9.27 17.91 0.55
N ARG A 252 -9.48 17.62 1.85
CA ARG A 252 -8.75 18.29 2.96
C ARG A 252 -7.59 17.48 3.51
N ILE A 253 -7.69 16.15 3.46
CA ILE A 253 -6.78 15.21 4.12
C ILE A 253 -6.14 14.29 3.08
N GLY A 254 -6.92 13.83 2.08
CA GLY A 254 -6.39 13.09 0.93
C GLY A 254 -5.73 11.75 1.24
N ILE A 255 -6.06 11.13 2.37
CA ILE A 255 -5.55 9.81 2.79
C ILE A 255 -6.71 8.80 2.76
N PRO A 256 -6.65 7.67 2.03
CA PRO A 256 -7.63 6.60 2.13
C PRO A 256 -7.85 6.20 3.58
N ALA A 257 -9.09 6.26 4.05
CA ALA A 257 -9.35 6.12 5.48
C ALA A 257 -10.62 5.33 5.77
N LYS A 258 -10.75 4.87 7.02
CA LYS A 258 -11.97 4.27 7.54
C LYS A 258 -12.12 4.63 9.01
N SER A 259 -13.30 5.12 9.40
CA SER A 259 -13.66 5.33 10.80
C SER A 259 -14.51 4.19 11.38
N GLY A 260 -14.38 3.98 12.69
CA GLY A 260 -15.21 3.09 13.51
C GLY A 260 -15.84 3.83 14.68
N VAL A 261 -17.05 3.43 15.07
CA VAL A 261 -17.86 4.11 16.09
C VAL A 261 -17.30 4.02 17.51
N ALA A 262 -16.28 3.19 17.74
CA ALA A 262 -15.52 3.18 18.98
C ALA A 262 -14.57 4.39 19.11
N GLY A 263 -14.50 5.26 18.09
CA GLY A 263 -13.62 6.43 18.05
C GLY A 263 -12.32 6.21 17.27
N GLY A 264 -12.16 5.04 16.65
CA GLY A 264 -11.01 4.72 15.82
C GLY A 264 -11.10 5.35 14.43
N ILE A 265 -9.94 5.72 13.88
CA ILE A 265 -9.75 6.02 12.46
C ILE A 265 -8.47 5.34 11.99
N ILE A 266 -8.51 4.67 10.85
CA ILE A 266 -7.30 4.31 10.09
C ILE A 266 -7.15 5.21 8.86
N GLY A 267 -5.90 5.50 8.51
CA GLY A 267 -5.50 6.12 7.25
C GLY A 267 -4.36 5.31 6.62
N ALA A 268 -4.41 5.11 5.31
CA ALA A 268 -3.41 4.35 4.57
C ALA A 268 -2.89 5.17 3.38
N LEU A 269 -1.74 5.83 3.54
CA LEU A 269 -1.10 6.59 2.48
C LEU A 269 -0.19 5.68 1.63
N PRO A 270 -0.56 5.34 0.38
CA PRO A 270 0.11 4.29 -0.38
C PRO A 270 1.60 4.56 -0.58
N GLY A 271 2.44 3.55 -0.29
CA GLY A 271 3.88 3.63 -0.42
C GLY A 271 4.62 4.44 0.65
N GLN A 272 3.92 5.01 1.64
CA GLN A 272 4.52 5.87 2.66
C GLN A 272 4.34 5.31 4.08
N MET A 273 3.10 5.32 4.60
CA MET A 273 2.81 4.89 5.97
C MET A 273 1.33 4.67 6.24
N GLY A 274 1.05 3.85 7.26
CA GLY A 274 -0.24 3.72 7.92
C GLY A 274 -0.38 4.70 9.09
N ILE A 275 -1.60 5.17 9.32
CA ILE A 275 -1.98 6.08 10.39
C ILE A 275 -3.13 5.45 11.16
N ALA A 276 -3.10 5.54 12.48
CA ALA A 276 -4.25 5.22 13.31
C ALA A 276 -4.43 6.25 14.41
N VAL A 277 -5.69 6.55 14.72
CA VAL A 277 -6.08 7.49 15.77
C VAL A 277 -7.20 6.89 16.60
N LEU A 278 -7.20 7.16 17.89
CA LEU A 278 -8.30 6.86 18.81
C LEU A 278 -8.76 8.16 19.47
N SER A 279 -10.05 8.45 19.38
CA SER A 279 -10.74 9.31 20.35
C SER A 279 -12.26 9.04 20.34
N PRO A 280 -12.88 8.66 21.47
CA PRO A 280 -14.25 8.10 21.48
C PRO A 280 -15.38 9.03 21.01
N LYS A 281 -15.24 10.36 21.12
CA LYS A 281 -16.32 11.29 20.77
C LYS A 281 -16.49 11.39 19.24
N LEU A 282 -17.73 11.18 18.77
CA LEU A 282 -18.08 11.19 17.36
C LEU A 282 -18.83 12.47 16.96
N ASP A 283 -18.65 12.90 15.70
CA ASP A 283 -19.43 13.94 15.04
C ASP A 283 -20.83 13.41 14.62
N SER A 284 -21.65 14.28 14.01
CA SER A 284 -22.98 13.90 13.51
C SER A 284 -22.95 12.87 12.37
N ARG A 285 -21.78 12.65 11.75
CA ARG A 285 -21.57 11.68 10.67
C ARG A 285 -20.99 10.35 11.18
N GLY A 286 -20.76 10.24 12.50
CA GLY A 286 -20.25 9.03 13.15
C GLY A 286 -18.72 8.87 13.08
N ASN A 287 -17.98 9.95 12.79
CA ASN A 287 -16.52 9.94 12.75
C ASN A 287 -15.93 10.55 14.03
N SER A 288 -14.77 10.06 14.49
CA SER A 288 -14.08 10.64 15.66
C SER A 288 -13.74 12.12 15.43
N VAL A 289 -14.26 13.02 16.28
CA VAL A 289 -14.07 14.47 16.12
C VAL A 289 -12.59 14.85 16.20
N ARG A 290 -11.93 14.43 17.29
CA ARG A 290 -10.49 14.67 17.47
C ARG A 290 -9.68 13.88 16.46
N GLY A 291 -10.14 12.68 16.10
CA GLY A 291 -9.50 11.86 15.07
C GLY A 291 -9.40 12.55 13.72
N VAL A 292 -10.48 13.17 13.25
CA VAL A 292 -10.47 13.94 12.01
C VAL A 292 -9.52 15.13 12.12
N ALA A 293 -9.57 15.89 13.22
CA ALA A 293 -8.69 17.05 13.43
C ALA A 293 -7.20 16.67 13.44
N ILE A 294 -6.85 15.54 14.07
CA ILE A 294 -5.49 14.99 14.08
C ILE A 294 -5.05 14.65 12.66
N CYS A 295 -5.84 13.86 11.91
CA CYS A 295 -5.50 13.49 10.54
C CYS A 295 -5.36 14.69 9.61
N GLU A 296 -6.20 15.72 9.78
CA GLU A 296 -6.11 16.96 9.02
C GLU A 296 -4.85 17.75 9.35
N GLN A 297 -4.45 17.83 10.63
CA GLN A 297 -3.20 18.46 11.01
C GLN A 297 -1.99 17.70 10.47
N LEU A 298 -1.98 16.36 10.56
CA LEU A 298 -0.91 15.53 10.00
C LEU A 298 -0.76 15.75 8.49
N SER A 299 -1.88 15.74 7.75
CA SER A 299 -1.89 15.97 6.31
C SER A 299 -1.25 17.32 5.94
N ARG A 300 -1.68 18.41 6.58
CA ARG A 300 -1.17 19.76 6.30
C ARG A 300 0.28 19.96 6.69
N ASP A 301 0.66 19.57 7.91
CA ASP A 301 1.98 19.87 8.46
C ASP A 301 3.09 18.99 7.82
N MET A 302 2.76 17.76 7.43
CA MET A 302 3.72 16.78 6.90
C MET A 302 3.60 16.54 5.38
N GLY A 303 2.67 17.21 4.69
CA GLY A 303 2.44 17.03 3.25
C GLY A 303 1.90 15.63 2.90
N LEU A 304 1.06 15.08 3.77
CA LEU A 304 0.55 13.71 3.64
C LEU A 304 -0.78 13.75 2.89
N HIS A 305 -0.69 13.89 1.57
CA HIS A 305 -1.87 13.92 0.71
C HIS A 305 -1.60 13.06 -0.53
N MET A 306 -2.50 12.15 -0.88
CA MET A 306 -2.30 11.26 -2.04
C MET A 306 -2.19 12.05 -3.35
N MET A 307 -2.82 13.21 -3.43
CA MET A 307 -2.75 14.10 -4.60
C MET A 307 -1.59 15.09 -4.55
N ASP A 308 -0.76 15.08 -3.50
CA ASP A 308 0.48 15.86 -3.50
C ASP A 308 1.49 15.16 -4.42
N VAL A 309 1.73 15.81 -5.57
CA VAL A 309 2.52 15.23 -6.66
C VAL A 309 4.01 15.26 -6.30
N SER A 310 4.55 14.11 -5.89
CA SER A 310 6.00 13.90 -5.86
C SER A 310 6.53 13.64 -7.28
N GLN A 311 7.54 14.40 -7.72
CA GLN A 311 8.19 14.20 -9.04
C GLN A 311 9.14 12.99 -9.05
N ILE A 312 8.65 11.82 -8.61
CA ILE A 312 9.43 10.58 -8.38
C ILE A 312 10.23 10.17 -9.63
N ALA A 313 9.67 10.39 -10.82
CA ALA A 313 10.32 10.06 -12.08
C ALA A 313 11.62 10.84 -12.34
N GLN A 314 11.84 12.01 -11.73
CA GLN A 314 13.06 12.78 -11.97
C GLN A 314 14.31 12.17 -11.35
N ALA A 315 14.16 11.45 -10.23
CA ALA A 315 15.26 10.89 -9.47
C ALA A 315 15.57 9.41 -9.78
N THR A 316 14.85 8.78 -10.73
CA THR A 316 14.91 7.33 -10.92
C THR A 316 16.11 6.85 -11.74
N VAL A 317 16.59 7.63 -12.72
CA VAL A 317 17.64 7.21 -13.67
C VAL A 317 18.81 8.17 -13.59
N ARG A 318 19.99 7.64 -13.30
CA ARG A 318 21.27 8.35 -13.38
C ARG A 318 22.09 7.75 -14.51
N THR A 319 22.52 8.59 -15.45
CA THR A 319 23.46 8.22 -16.50
C THR A 319 24.86 8.62 -16.09
N SER A 320 25.85 7.76 -16.34
CA SER A 320 27.26 8.11 -16.18
C SER A 320 28.12 7.44 -17.24
N LEU A 321 29.21 8.09 -17.63
CA LEU A 321 30.23 7.55 -18.52
C LEU A 321 31.48 7.16 -17.72
N ALA A 322 32.04 6.00 -18.04
CA ALA A 322 33.30 5.55 -17.48
C ALA A 322 34.22 5.04 -18.59
N THR A 323 35.53 5.19 -18.41
CA THR A 323 36.53 4.61 -19.30
C THR A 323 37.14 3.39 -18.62
N ILE A 324 37.17 2.26 -19.31
CA ILE A 324 37.86 1.06 -18.82
C ILE A 324 39.36 1.22 -19.03
N VAL A 325 40.13 1.06 -17.97
CA VAL A 325 41.59 1.13 -17.96
C VAL A 325 42.15 -0.29 -17.79
N PRO A 326 43.17 -0.68 -18.58
CA PRO A 326 43.77 -2.01 -18.52
C PRO A 326 44.23 -2.39 -17.11
N GLY A 327 44.03 -3.66 -16.75
CA GLY A 327 44.63 -4.28 -15.57
C GLY A 327 46.05 -4.76 -15.86
N GLU A 328 46.85 -4.93 -14.80
CA GLU A 328 48.24 -5.41 -14.91
C GLU A 328 48.34 -6.79 -15.60
N ASN A 329 47.29 -7.61 -15.48
CA ASN A 329 47.25 -8.99 -15.98
C ASN A 329 46.76 -9.12 -17.44
N ASP A 330 46.12 -8.10 -18.02
CA ASP A 330 45.67 -8.10 -19.42
C ASP A 330 45.72 -6.69 -20.05
N PRO A 331 46.94 -6.18 -20.31
CA PRO A 331 47.14 -4.81 -20.77
C PRO A 331 46.67 -4.55 -22.21
N HIS A 332 46.39 -5.59 -22.99
CA HIS A 332 46.03 -5.49 -24.42
C HIS A 332 44.59 -5.91 -24.74
N HIS A 333 43.72 -6.00 -23.72
CA HIS A 333 42.33 -6.35 -23.94
C HIS A 333 41.63 -5.36 -24.91
N LYS A 334 40.84 -5.91 -25.84
CA LYS A 334 40.22 -5.17 -26.97
C LYS A 334 39.30 -3.99 -26.59
N ASN A 335 38.90 -3.93 -25.31
CA ASN A 335 38.01 -2.91 -24.76
C ASN A 335 38.71 -1.94 -23.80
N CYS A 336 40.02 -2.06 -23.60
CA CYS A 336 40.81 -1.09 -22.85
C CYS A 336 40.78 0.29 -23.53
N ASN A 337 40.75 1.34 -22.71
CA ASN A 337 40.63 2.75 -23.09
C ASN A 337 39.37 3.09 -23.90
N LYS A 338 38.32 2.26 -23.83
CA LYS A 338 37.01 2.55 -24.42
C LYS A 338 36.02 2.99 -23.36
N GLU A 339 35.10 3.86 -23.78
CA GLU A 339 34.02 4.33 -22.93
C GLU A 339 32.94 3.25 -22.78
N VAL A 340 32.37 3.17 -21.58
CA VAL A 340 31.17 2.42 -21.24
C VAL A 340 30.15 3.39 -20.68
N ILE A 341 28.88 3.17 -21.02
CA ILE A 341 27.77 3.92 -20.44
C ILE A 341 27.11 3.09 -19.35
N ILE A 342 26.81 3.73 -18.23
CA ILE A 342 26.16 3.12 -17.07
C ILE A 342 24.85 3.85 -16.82
N PHE A 343 23.74 3.12 -16.90
CA PHE A 343 22.43 3.58 -16.47
C PHE A 343 22.11 2.97 -15.11
N SER A 344 22.13 3.79 -14.06
CA SER A 344 21.83 3.39 -12.70
C SER A 344 20.39 3.75 -12.35
N LEU A 345 19.62 2.77 -11.91
CA LEU A 345 18.26 2.99 -11.42
C LEU A 345 18.21 2.92 -9.89
N ARG A 346 17.29 3.69 -9.29
CA ARG A 346 17.11 3.76 -7.84
C ARG A 346 15.66 3.65 -7.42
N GLY A 347 15.43 3.00 -6.28
CA GLY A 347 14.16 2.92 -5.60
C GLY A 347 13.17 1.99 -6.28
N VAL A 348 11.89 2.38 -6.23
CA VAL A 348 10.77 1.62 -6.77
C VAL A 348 10.53 2.02 -8.21
N VAL A 349 10.87 1.15 -9.16
CA VAL A 349 10.78 1.47 -10.60
C VAL A 349 9.45 0.99 -11.17
N ARG A 350 8.75 1.90 -11.84
CA ARG A 350 7.45 1.70 -12.50
C ARG A 350 7.53 2.20 -13.94
N PHE A 351 6.38 2.39 -14.59
CA PHE A 351 6.31 2.89 -15.97
C PHE A 351 7.15 4.15 -16.19
N ALA A 352 6.95 5.22 -15.41
CA ALA A 352 7.65 6.47 -15.66
C ALA A 352 9.18 6.38 -15.47
N GLY A 353 9.64 5.55 -14.53
CA GLY A 353 11.07 5.29 -14.32
C GLY A 353 11.69 4.48 -15.45
N SER A 354 10.99 3.44 -15.92
CA SER A 354 11.44 2.61 -17.06
C SER A 354 11.35 3.36 -18.39
N GLU A 355 10.32 4.16 -18.62
CA GLU A 355 10.23 5.05 -19.80
C GLU A 355 11.36 6.09 -19.81
N ARG A 356 11.71 6.67 -18.65
CA ARG A 356 12.84 7.59 -18.55
C ARG A 356 14.16 6.89 -18.87
N LEU A 357 14.32 5.63 -18.47
CA LEU A 357 15.45 4.81 -18.87
C LEU A 357 15.48 4.65 -20.39
N THR A 358 14.37 4.27 -21.02
CA THR A 358 14.27 4.14 -22.49
C THR A 358 14.64 5.44 -23.20
N ARG A 359 14.18 6.60 -22.71
CA ARG A 359 14.58 7.91 -23.26
C ARG A 359 16.07 8.19 -23.07
N ALA A 360 16.64 7.88 -21.90
CA ALA A 360 18.05 8.05 -21.65
C ALA A 360 18.90 7.16 -22.59
N ILE A 361 18.52 5.89 -22.77
CA ILE A 361 19.15 4.98 -23.74
C ILE A 361 19.10 5.58 -25.14
N THR A 362 17.92 6.01 -25.59
CA THR A 362 17.71 6.57 -26.92
C THR A 362 18.53 7.86 -27.13
N ARG A 363 18.53 8.75 -26.13
CA ARG A 363 19.28 10.01 -26.18
C ARG A 363 20.78 9.79 -26.24
N GLU A 364 21.33 8.90 -25.42
CA GLU A 364 22.78 8.76 -25.28
C GLU A 364 23.41 7.84 -26.34
N LEU A 365 22.67 6.82 -26.79
CA LEU A 365 23.16 5.82 -27.75
C LEU A 365 22.66 6.05 -29.18
N GLY A 366 21.69 6.95 -29.36
CA GLY A 366 21.14 7.31 -30.67
C GLY A 366 22.08 8.14 -31.53
N ASP A 367 21.59 8.53 -32.71
CA ASP A 367 22.31 9.46 -33.58
C ASP A 367 22.37 10.85 -32.94
N PRO A 368 23.50 11.58 -33.05
CA PRO A 368 23.59 12.96 -32.56
C PRO A 368 22.50 13.83 -33.20
N ASN A 369 21.73 14.49 -32.36
CA ASN A 369 20.70 15.44 -32.77
C ASN A 369 21.26 16.86 -32.71
N PRO A 370 21.26 17.62 -33.82
CA PRO A 370 21.69 19.03 -33.83
C PRO A 370 20.91 19.93 -32.85
N GLU A 371 19.66 19.57 -32.50
CA GLU A 371 18.82 20.30 -31.55
C GLU A 371 19.08 19.92 -30.08
N ASP A 372 19.86 18.86 -29.82
CA ASP A 372 20.29 18.44 -28.48
C ASP A 372 21.81 18.15 -28.50
N PRO A 373 22.66 19.17 -28.25
CA PRO A 373 24.12 19.08 -28.37
C PRO A 373 24.81 18.03 -27.48
N GLY A 374 24.09 17.42 -26.53
CA GLY A 374 24.59 16.33 -25.68
C GLY A 374 24.08 14.94 -26.07
N SER A 375 23.20 14.82 -27.06
CA SER A 375 22.70 13.53 -27.55
C SER A 375 23.76 12.77 -28.37
N GLY A 376 23.69 11.45 -28.33
CA GLY A 376 24.63 10.56 -28.99
C GLY A 376 26.03 10.56 -28.38
N SER A 377 26.21 11.16 -27.19
CA SER A 377 27.52 11.28 -26.52
C SER A 377 28.20 9.92 -26.30
N ALA A 378 27.39 8.88 -26.07
CA ALA A 378 27.82 7.53 -25.78
C ALA A 378 27.63 6.56 -26.95
N ARG A 379 27.36 7.06 -28.16
CA ARG A 379 27.06 6.22 -29.34
C ARG A 379 28.10 5.12 -29.57
N ASN A 380 29.37 5.45 -29.35
CA ASN A 380 30.52 4.56 -29.57
C ASN A 380 30.94 3.78 -28.31
N ALA A 381 30.15 3.81 -27.23
CA ALA A 381 30.44 3.04 -26.03
C ALA A 381 30.57 1.54 -26.35
N CYS A 382 31.61 0.90 -25.81
CA CYS A 382 31.93 -0.49 -26.11
C CYS A 382 31.00 -1.49 -25.40
N ALA A 383 30.30 -1.05 -24.35
CA ALA A 383 29.28 -1.81 -23.65
C ALA A 383 28.27 -0.86 -22.96
N VAL A 384 27.08 -1.40 -22.69
CA VAL A 384 26.02 -0.75 -21.90
C VAL A 384 25.88 -1.49 -20.58
N VAL A 385 25.92 -0.76 -19.47
CA VAL A 385 25.74 -1.31 -18.13
C VAL A 385 24.43 -0.80 -17.55
N PHE A 386 23.57 -1.71 -17.11
CA PHE A 386 22.43 -1.38 -16.26
C PHE A 386 22.78 -1.72 -14.81
N SER A 387 22.73 -0.72 -13.92
CA SER A 387 22.95 -0.93 -12.48
C SER A 387 21.64 -0.86 -11.72
N PHE A 388 21.25 -1.98 -11.12
CA PHE A 388 20.05 -2.14 -10.31
C PHE A 388 20.35 -2.34 -8.82
N ARG A 389 21.58 -2.06 -8.38
CA ARG A 389 22.00 -2.18 -6.97
C ARG A 389 21.05 -1.47 -6.00
N ASP A 390 20.61 -0.28 -6.38
CA ASP A 390 19.77 0.58 -5.55
C ASP A 390 18.28 0.44 -5.88
N VAL A 391 17.90 -0.55 -6.71
CA VAL A 391 16.50 -0.82 -7.07
C VAL A 391 15.88 -1.75 -6.04
N PHE A 392 14.75 -1.33 -5.48
CA PHE A 392 13.99 -2.15 -4.54
C PHE A 392 13.03 -3.10 -5.25
N SER A 393 12.33 -2.64 -6.29
CA SER A 393 11.42 -3.49 -7.08
C SER A 393 11.09 -2.93 -8.45
N PHE A 394 10.83 -3.83 -9.40
CA PHE A 394 10.16 -3.54 -10.67
C PHE A 394 8.72 -4.07 -10.65
N ASN A 395 7.76 -3.32 -11.21
CA ASN A 395 6.46 -3.90 -11.54
C ASN A 395 6.53 -4.61 -12.91
N ALA A 396 5.47 -5.34 -13.26
CA ALA A 396 5.40 -6.09 -14.52
C ALA A 396 5.66 -5.21 -15.77
N VAL A 397 5.15 -3.97 -15.77
CA VAL A 397 5.37 -3.02 -16.87
C VAL A 397 6.83 -2.61 -16.98
N ALA A 398 7.47 -2.26 -15.85
CA ALA A 398 8.88 -1.91 -15.85
C ALA A 398 9.77 -3.10 -16.27
N GLN A 399 9.46 -4.32 -15.82
CA GLN A 399 10.14 -5.54 -16.28
C GLN A 399 10.07 -5.66 -17.81
N GLN A 400 8.87 -5.53 -18.38
CA GLN A 400 8.65 -5.65 -19.83
C GLN A 400 9.39 -4.58 -20.63
N ILE A 401 9.36 -3.31 -20.19
CA ILE A 401 10.05 -2.22 -20.87
C ILE A 401 11.57 -2.43 -20.83
N ILE A 402 12.13 -2.75 -19.65
CA ILE A 402 13.57 -2.97 -19.49
C ILE A 402 14.02 -4.19 -20.31
N GLN A 403 13.24 -5.28 -20.32
CA GLN A 403 13.52 -6.45 -21.18
C GLN A 403 13.51 -6.08 -22.67
N SER A 404 12.56 -5.25 -23.10
CA SER A 404 12.50 -4.75 -24.49
C SER A 404 13.74 -3.91 -24.82
N ASP A 405 14.15 -3.02 -23.91
CA ASP A 405 15.34 -2.18 -24.09
C ASP A 405 16.62 -3.02 -24.20
N VAL A 406 16.80 -4.00 -23.30
CA VAL A 406 17.92 -4.95 -23.37
C VAL A 406 17.90 -5.74 -24.67
N THR A 407 16.74 -6.24 -25.09
CA THR A 407 16.61 -7.02 -26.33
C THR A 407 16.99 -6.19 -27.55
N ARG A 408 16.56 -4.93 -27.63
CA ARG A 408 16.90 -4.01 -28.73
C ARG A 408 18.40 -3.72 -28.77
N LEU A 409 19.02 -3.45 -27.63
CA LEU A 409 20.47 -3.23 -27.55
C LEU A 409 21.27 -4.46 -28.03
N LEU A 410 20.82 -5.66 -27.68
CA LEU A 410 21.45 -6.91 -28.15
C LEU A 410 21.25 -7.12 -29.66
N MET A 411 20.09 -6.77 -30.21
CA MET A 411 19.82 -6.80 -31.66
C MET A 411 20.71 -5.81 -32.43
N ASP A 412 20.99 -4.64 -31.85
CA ASP A 412 21.95 -3.66 -32.38
C ASP A 412 23.41 -4.12 -32.21
N GLY A 413 23.62 -5.31 -31.65
CA GLY A 413 24.93 -5.93 -31.48
C GLY A 413 25.75 -5.36 -30.32
N ARG A 414 25.17 -4.51 -29.47
CA ARG A 414 25.83 -3.88 -28.31
C ARG A 414 25.93 -4.89 -27.15
N PRO A 415 27.12 -5.08 -26.54
CA PRO A 415 27.25 -5.85 -25.31
C PRO A 415 26.49 -5.18 -24.16
N VAL A 416 25.73 -5.96 -23.39
CA VAL A 416 24.95 -5.49 -22.24
C VAL A 416 25.39 -6.23 -20.99
N VAL A 417 25.63 -5.48 -19.91
CA VAL A 417 25.91 -6.02 -18.58
C VAL A 417 24.88 -5.51 -17.59
N ILE A 418 24.31 -6.39 -16.80
CA ILE A 418 23.30 -6.07 -15.79
C ILE A 418 23.89 -6.38 -14.42
N ILE A 419 23.98 -5.36 -13.56
CA ILE A 419 24.38 -5.50 -12.16
C ILE A 419 23.10 -5.58 -11.32
N ASP A 420 22.76 -6.78 -10.87
CA ASP A 420 21.52 -7.05 -10.13
C ASP A 420 21.78 -8.01 -8.96
N PRO A 421 22.33 -7.52 -7.84
CA PRO A 421 22.66 -8.35 -6.67
C PRO A 421 21.41 -8.93 -5.99
N SER A 422 20.26 -8.31 -6.16
CA SER A 422 19.00 -8.70 -5.51
C SER A 422 18.10 -9.54 -6.40
N GLY A 423 18.50 -9.80 -7.64
CA GLY A 423 17.71 -10.56 -8.62
C GLY A 423 16.35 -9.92 -8.91
N VAL A 424 16.28 -8.59 -8.89
CA VAL A 424 15.01 -7.88 -9.10
C VAL A 424 14.53 -7.98 -10.54
N LEU A 425 15.41 -8.09 -11.54
CA LEU A 425 15.06 -8.27 -12.94
C LEU A 425 14.90 -9.76 -13.26
N THR A 426 13.73 -10.14 -13.76
CA THR A 426 13.52 -11.46 -14.37
C THR A 426 13.73 -11.31 -15.87
N ILE A 427 14.71 -11.99 -16.47
CA ILE A 427 14.93 -11.93 -17.93
C ILE A 427 15.30 -13.30 -18.48
N ASN A 428 14.77 -13.65 -19.66
CA ASN A 428 15.15 -14.87 -20.35
C ASN A 428 16.48 -14.66 -21.09
N THR A 429 17.52 -15.39 -20.69
CA THR A 429 18.88 -15.30 -21.23
C THR A 429 19.14 -16.25 -22.40
N ASP A 430 18.22 -17.18 -22.71
CA ASP A 430 18.41 -18.25 -23.70
C ASP A 430 18.64 -17.73 -25.13
N ARG A 431 18.19 -16.51 -25.43
CA ARG A 431 18.34 -15.87 -26.75
C ARG A 431 19.50 -14.86 -26.84
N ALA A 432 20.22 -14.61 -25.76
CA ALA A 432 21.13 -13.46 -25.67
C ALA A 432 22.58 -13.72 -26.09
N GLY A 433 22.98 -14.99 -26.26
CA GLY A 433 24.36 -15.37 -26.59
C GLY A 433 25.40 -14.84 -25.59
N ASN A 434 26.67 -14.73 -26.00
CA ASN A 434 27.77 -14.24 -25.14
C ASN A 434 27.78 -12.71 -24.94
N LYS A 435 26.75 -11.98 -25.40
CA LYS A 435 26.71 -10.50 -25.35
C LYS A 435 25.91 -9.93 -24.17
N LEU A 436 25.17 -10.78 -23.45
CA LEU A 436 24.49 -10.40 -22.20
C LEU A 436 25.16 -11.09 -21.01
N LYS A 437 25.44 -10.33 -19.95
CA LYS A 437 25.92 -10.88 -18.69
C LYS A 437 25.17 -10.25 -17.51
N ILE A 438 24.67 -11.09 -16.61
CA ILE A 438 24.11 -10.67 -15.32
C ILE A 438 25.17 -10.98 -14.25
N VAL A 439 25.44 -10.01 -13.39
CA VAL A 439 26.44 -10.09 -12.32
C VAL A 439 25.92 -9.44 -11.04
N GLU A 440 26.51 -9.82 -9.90
CA GLU A 440 26.15 -9.25 -8.60
C GLU A 440 26.98 -8.01 -8.23
N THR A 441 28.14 -7.81 -8.87
CA THR A 441 29.10 -6.77 -8.48
C THR A 441 29.63 -5.96 -9.66
N GLU A 442 29.98 -4.70 -9.38
CA GLU A 442 30.66 -3.82 -10.33
C GLU A 442 32.03 -4.38 -10.76
N THR A 443 32.73 -5.12 -9.89
CA THR A 443 33.99 -5.79 -10.24
C THR A 443 33.76 -6.85 -11.31
N ALA A 444 32.78 -7.74 -11.12
CA ALA A 444 32.45 -8.76 -12.11
C ALA A 444 31.97 -8.14 -13.44
N ALA A 445 31.25 -7.01 -13.39
CA ALA A 445 30.88 -6.26 -14.58
C ALA A 445 32.12 -5.75 -15.35
N ARG A 446 33.07 -5.15 -14.62
CA ARG A 446 34.31 -4.63 -15.19
C ARG A 446 35.17 -5.73 -15.79
N ASP A 447 35.35 -6.83 -15.08
CA ASP A 447 36.14 -7.97 -15.56
C ASP A 447 35.55 -8.58 -16.84
N PHE A 448 34.22 -8.64 -16.96
CA PHE A 448 33.55 -9.13 -18.16
C PHE A 448 33.75 -8.20 -19.38
N ILE A 449 33.74 -6.88 -19.16
CA ILE A 449 33.87 -5.92 -20.27
C ILE A 449 35.34 -5.72 -20.66
N GLY A 450 36.21 -5.60 -19.67
CA GLY A 450 37.60 -5.14 -19.80
C GLY A 450 38.67 -6.21 -19.64
N GLY A 451 38.37 -7.38 -19.07
CA GLY A 451 39.36 -8.38 -18.66
C GLY A 451 39.71 -8.28 -17.17
N ILE A 452 40.30 -9.34 -16.61
CA ILE A 452 40.54 -9.49 -15.17
C ILE A 452 41.49 -8.40 -14.64
N GLY A 453 41.06 -7.67 -13.62
CA GLY A 453 41.87 -6.66 -12.94
C GLY A 453 41.82 -5.27 -13.58
N CYS A 454 40.90 -5.04 -14.52
CA CYS A 454 40.68 -3.71 -15.09
C CYS A 454 40.08 -2.73 -14.09
N GLN A 455 40.44 -1.45 -14.24
CA GLN A 455 39.91 -0.35 -13.45
C GLN A 455 38.97 0.53 -14.29
N THR A 456 38.18 1.37 -13.62
CA THR A 456 37.29 2.32 -14.29
C THR A 456 37.55 3.72 -13.80
N ILE A 457 37.76 4.65 -14.73
CA ILE A 457 37.81 6.08 -14.43
C ILE A 457 36.46 6.64 -14.83
N THR A 458 35.66 7.03 -13.84
CA THR A 458 34.37 7.69 -14.07
C THR A 458 34.63 9.14 -14.41
N LYS A 459 34.09 9.64 -15.54
CA LYS A 459 33.92 11.09 -15.71
C LYS A 459 32.72 11.47 -14.84
N SER A 460 32.96 11.88 -13.60
CA SER A 460 31.91 12.55 -12.84
C SER A 460 31.72 13.93 -13.46
N ASP A 461 30.50 14.26 -13.86
CA ASP A 461 30.09 15.65 -13.91
C ASP A 461 30.27 16.19 -12.49
N GLU A 462 31.35 16.94 -12.28
CA GLU A 462 31.50 17.81 -11.12
C GLU A 462 30.41 18.88 -11.23
N TRP A 463 29.40 18.75 -10.37
CA TRP A 463 28.52 19.83 -9.97
C TRP A 463 28.58 19.95 -8.45
#